data_AF-A0A485BYD3-F1
#
_entry.id   AF-A0A485BYD3-F1
#
_cell.length_a   1.000
_cell.length_b   1.000
_cell.length_c   1.000
_cell.angle_alpha   90.00
_cell.angle_beta   90.00
_cell.angle_gamma   90.00
#
_symmetry.space_group_name_H-M   'P 1'
#
loop_
_entity.id
_entity.type
_entity.pdbx_description
1 polymer ?
#
loop_
_entity_poly.entity_id
_entity_poly.type
_entity_poly.pdbx_seq_one_letter_code
_entity_poly.pdbx_strand_id
1 'polypeptide(L)'
;MKAERILGALYGQALGDAMGMPSELWPRSRVKAHFGWIDQFLPGPAENNAACYFNRAEFTDDTSMRYVLPTPFWSAMDRLIRMLSAAIFWPGQKSSTPSTKTCWGQRPK
;
A
#
# COMPACT_ATOMS: atom_id res chain seq x y z
N MET A 1 23.25 11.73 -10.53
CA MET A 1 22.35 11.48 -11.69
C MET A 1 21.85 10.05 -11.85
N LYS A 2 22.68 9.00 -12.06
CA LYS A 2 22.16 7.62 -12.29
C LYS A 2 21.50 6.99 -11.05
N ALA A 3 22.15 7.10 -9.89
CA ALA A 3 21.65 6.53 -8.65
C ALA A 3 20.32 7.15 -8.21
N GLU A 4 20.14 8.47 -8.34
CA GLU A 4 18.89 9.16 -8.01
C GLU A 4 17.73 8.71 -8.90
N ARG A 5 17.99 8.45 -10.19
CA ARG A 5 16.96 7.94 -11.12
C ARG A 5 16.54 6.51 -10.77
N ILE A 6 17.51 5.67 -10.39
CA ILE A 6 17.23 4.31 -9.92
C ILE A 6 16.41 4.36 -8.64
N LEU A 7 16.84 5.16 -7.66
CA LEU A 7 16.14 5.32 -6.40
C LEU A 7 14.72 5.89 -6.59
N GLY A 8 14.57 6.89 -7.46
CA GLY A 8 13.27 7.46 -7.81
C GLY A 8 12.34 6.44 -8.46
N ALA A 9 12.84 5.54 -9.30
CA ALA A 9 12.03 4.47 -9.88
C ALA A 9 11.55 3.47 -8.82
N LEU A 10 12.40 3.15 -7.84
CA LEU A 10 12.06 2.22 -6.76
C LEU A 10 11.04 2.82 -5.79
N TYR A 11 11.23 4.09 -5.44
CA TYR A 11 10.26 4.84 -4.64
C TYR A 11 8.95 5.04 -5.39
N GLY A 12 8.99 5.35 -6.68
CA GLY A 12 7.80 5.48 -7.52
C GLY A 12 7.01 4.17 -7.62
N GLN A 13 7.68 3.03 -7.73
CA GLN A 13 7.01 1.72 -7.71
C GLN A 13 6.31 1.47 -6.38
N ALA A 14 7.02 1.57 -5.25
CA ALA A 14 6.44 1.32 -3.94
C ALA A 14 5.31 2.31 -3.59
N LEU A 15 5.45 3.58 -3.99
CA LEU A 15 4.42 4.60 -3.85
C LEU A 15 3.18 4.27 -4.69
N GLY A 16 3.37 3.90 -5.95
CA GLY A 16 2.28 3.55 -6.86
C GLY A 16 1.52 2.31 -6.40
N ASP A 17 2.24 1.29 -5.92
CA ASP A 17 1.67 0.08 -5.33
C ASP A 17 0.78 0.42 -4.11
N ALA A 18 1.34 1.12 -3.11
CA ALA A 18 0.61 1.49 -1.91
C ALA A 18 -0.58 2.44 -2.17
N MET A 19 -0.52 3.30 -3.20
CA MET A 19 -1.64 4.14 -3.62
C MET A 19 -2.71 3.38 -4.42
N GLY A 20 -2.30 2.37 -5.20
CA GLY A 20 -3.19 1.57 -6.04
C GLY A 20 -3.93 0.48 -5.28
N MET A 21 -3.28 -0.10 -4.26
CA MET A 21 -3.75 -1.22 -3.44
C MET A 21 -5.23 -1.11 -3.02
N PRO A 22 -5.75 0.02 -2.50
CA PRO A 22 -7.15 0.08 -2.04
C PRO A 22 -8.18 -0.20 -3.14
N SER A 23 -7.81 0.08 -4.39
CA SER A 23 -8.66 -0.05 -5.58
C SER A 23 -8.41 -1.32 -6.38
N GLU A 24 -7.52 -2.19 -5.91
CA GLU A 24 -7.08 -3.39 -6.60
C GLU A 24 -8.27 -4.25 -7.04
N LEU A 25 -8.20 -4.73 -8.29
CA LEU A 25 -9.22 -5.54 -8.97
C LEU A 25 -10.62 -4.90 -9.11
N TRP A 26 -10.79 -3.61 -8.79
CA TRP A 26 -12.04 -2.91 -9.04
C TRP A 26 -12.07 -2.22 -10.42
N PRO A 27 -13.23 -2.20 -11.10
CA PRO A 27 -13.39 -1.40 -12.30
C PRO A 27 -13.35 0.10 -11.96
N ARG A 28 -12.84 0.91 -12.89
CA ARG A 28 -12.72 2.37 -12.72
C ARG A 28 -14.03 3.06 -12.28
N SER A 29 -15.19 2.58 -12.73
CA SER A 29 -16.50 3.10 -12.33
C SER A 29 -16.75 2.92 -10.82
N ARG A 30 -16.44 1.74 -10.27
CA ARG A 30 -16.55 1.45 -8.83
C ARG A 30 -15.55 2.26 -8.02
N VAL A 31 -14.32 2.37 -8.51
CA VAL A 31 -13.28 3.20 -7.85
C VAL A 31 -13.73 4.65 -7.74
N LYS A 32 -14.26 5.24 -8.83
CA LYS A 32 -14.80 6.59 -8.81
C LYS A 32 -16.02 6.74 -7.91
N ALA A 33 -16.92 5.76 -7.87
CA ALA A 33 -18.11 5.82 -7.03
C ALA A 33 -17.78 5.72 -5.54
N HIS A 34 -16.79 4.89 -5.17
CA HIS A 34 -16.42 4.65 -3.78
C HIS A 34 -15.42 5.68 -3.24
N PHE A 35 -14.35 5.97 -3.99
CA PHE A 35 -13.27 6.85 -3.55
C PHE A 35 -13.35 8.26 -4.14
N GLY A 36 -14.04 8.44 -5.27
CA GLY A 36 -13.94 9.67 -6.07
C GLY A 36 -12.55 9.80 -6.70
N TRP A 37 -11.65 10.48 -5.98
CA TRP A 37 -10.26 10.70 -6.37
C TRP A 37 -9.33 10.24 -5.23
N ILE A 38 -8.33 9.42 -5.56
CA ILE A 38 -7.34 8.95 -4.60
C ILE A 38 -6.14 9.91 -4.66
N ASP A 39 -6.05 10.82 -3.69
CA ASP A 39 -4.95 11.78 -3.53
C ASP A 39 -4.07 11.51 -2.29
N GLN A 40 -4.42 10.49 -1.52
CA GLN A 40 -3.74 10.10 -0.30
C GLN A 40 -3.68 8.57 -0.21
N PHE A 41 -2.78 8.06 0.63
CA PHE A 41 -2.81 6.65 0.98
C PHE A 41 -4.12 6.31 1.69
N LEU A 42 -4.79 5.25 1.29
CA LEU A 42 -6.01 4.78 1.95
C LEU A 42 -5.79 3.33 2.42
N PRO A 43 -6.49 2.89 3.48
CA PRO A 43 -6.55 1.47 3.80
C PRO A 43 -7.37 0.72 2.74
N GLY A 44 -7.18 -0.59 2.63
CA GLY A 44 -8.04 -1.41 1.81
C GLY A 44 -9.48 -1.46 2.37
N PRO A 45 -10.52 -1.22 1.56
CA PRO A 45 -11.92 -1.36 1.98
C PRO A 45 -12.22 -2.81 2.37
N ALA A 46 -13.06 -3.01 3.39
CA ALA A 46 -13.41 -4.34 3.87
C ALA A 46 -14.12 -5.20 2.81
N GLU A 47 -14.85 -4.54 1.89
CA GLU A 47 -15.54 -5.15 0.75
C GLU A 47 -14.63 -5.37 -0.47
N ASN A 48 -13.36 -4.96 -0.41
CA ASN A 48 -12.38 -5.28 -1.44
C ASN A 48 -11.59 -6.53 -1.01
N ASN A 49 -12.00 -7.70 -1.50
CA ASN A 49 -11.35 -8.96 -1.12
C ASN A 49 -9.84 -9.02 -1.43
N ALA A 50 -9.35 -8.23 -2.38
CA ALA A 50 -7.92 -8.13 -2.69
C ALA A 50 -7.16 -7.28 -1.66
N ALA A 51 -7.77 -6.16 -1.25
CA ALA A 51 -7.08 -5.10 -0.51
C ALA A 51 -7.39 -5.07 1.00
N CYS A 52 -8.50 -5.67 1.42
CA CYS A 52 -9.09 -5.55 2.77
C CYS A 52 -8.16 -5.90 3.94
N TYR A 53 -7.09 -6.67 3.71
CA TYR A 53 -6.10 -7.01 4.72
C TYR A 53 -5.10 -5.90 5.01
N PHE A 54 -4.91 -4.98 4.06
CA PHE A 54 -3.87 -3.96 4.12
C PHE A 54 -4.35 -2.71 4.87
N ASN A 55 -3.41 -2.10 5.60
CA ASN A 55 -3.59 -0.77 6.18
C ASN A 55 -3.12 0.31 5.21
N ARG A 56 -3.36 1.55 5.61
CA ARG A 56 -2.93 2.72 4.86
C ARG A 56 -1.42 2.67 4.61
N ALA A 57 -1.02 2.85 3.35
CA ALA A 57 0.37 2.93 2.89
C ALA A 57 1.20 1.64 3.09
N GLU A 58 0.55 0.49 3.29
CA GLU A 58 1.21 -0.80 3.13
C GLU A 58 1.35 -1.12 1.64
N PHE A 59 2.50 -1.71 1.28
CA PHE A 59 2.78 -2.19 -0.07
C PHE A 59 2.38 -3.66 -0.20
N THR A 60 2.13 -4.10 -1.43
CA THR A 60 1.64 -5.46 -1.74
C THR A 60 2.77 -6.39 -2.15
N ASP A 61 2.41 -7.57 -2.66
CA ASP A 61 3.37 -8.55 -3.14
C ASP A 61 4.17 -8.04 -4.36
N ASP A 62 3.66 -7.12 -5.18
CA ASP A 62 4.37 -6.47 -6.29
C ASP A 62 5.70 -5.84 -5.85
N THR A 63 5.66 -5.10 -4.74
CA THR A 63 6.84 -4.48 -4.16
C THR A 63 7.73 -5.54 -3.51
N SER A 64 7.14 -6.54 -2.83
CA SER A 64 7.91 -7.61 -2.17
C SER A 64 8.69 -8.52 -3.15
N MET A 65 8.08 -8.91 -4.28
CA MET A 65 8.69 -9.79 -5.28
C MET A 65 9.82 -9.08 -6.02
N ARG A 66 9.73 -7.77 -6.19
CA ARG A 66 10.82 -6.96 -6.76
C ARG A 66 12.11 -7.04 -5.93
N TYR A 67 12.00 -7.36 -4.64
CA TYR A 67 13.14 -7.44 -3.72
C TYR A 67 13.73 -8.85 -3.54
N VAL A 68 13.21 -9.88 -4.22
CA VAL A 68 13.77 -11.24 -4.21
C VAL A 68 15.08 -11.36 -5.05
N LEU A 69 15.59 -10.25 -5.62
CA LEU A 69 16.88 -10.20 -6.32
C LEU A 69 18.03 -9.84 -5.35
N PRO A 70 19.23 -10.46 -5.46
CA PRO A 70 20.20 -10.48 -4.35
C PRO A 70 20.99 -9.16 -4.14
N THR A 71 20.95 -8.68 -2.88
CA THR A 71 22.00 -8.04 -2.05
C THR A 71 22.99 -7.07 -2.74
N PRO A 72 22.73 -5.74 -2.74
CA PRO A 72 23.09 -4.88 -1.59
C PRO A 72 22.01 -3.82 -1.25
N PHE A 73 20.75 -4.13 -1.58
CA PHE A 73 19.64 -3.19 -1.66
C PHE A 73 18.98 -2.81 -0.32
N TRP A 74 19.24 -3.59 0.74
CA TRP A 74 18.58 -3.46 2.05
C TRP A 74 18.69 -2.05 2.69
N SER A 75 19.81 -1.35 2.45
CA SER A 75 20.02 0.01 2.97
C SER A 75 19.09 1.07 2.34
N ALA A 76 18.61 0.83 1.11
CA ALA A 76 17.63 1.70 0.45
C ALA A 76 16.20 1.44 0.96
N MET A 77 15.88 0.19 1.29
CA MET A 77 14.63 -0.19 1.96
C MET A 77 14.54 0.42 3.36
N ASP A 78 15.62 0.45 4.14
CA ASP A 78 15.58 1.03 5.48
C ASP A 78 15.25 2.54 5.45
N ARG A 79 15.71 3.26 4.42
CA ARG A 79 15.31 4.66 4.18
C ARG A 79 13.87 4.79 3.70
N LEU A 80 13.42 3.91 2.78
CA LEU A 80 12.03 3.92 2.31
C LEU A 80 11.05 3.62 3.44
N ILE A 81 11.30 2.55 4.20
CA ILE A 81 10.51 2.15 5.36
C ILE A 81 10.51 3.26 6.39
N ARG A 82 11.63 3.93 6.68
CA ARG A 82 11.67 5.07 7.60
C ARG A 82 10.91 6.29 7.07
N MET A 83 10.95 6.57 5.77
CA MET A 83 10.23 7.70 5.16
C MET A 83 8.72 7.43 5.07
N LEU A 84 8.31 6.23 4.67
CA LEU A 84 6.92 5.79 4.70
C LEU A 84 6.44 5.74 6.15
N SER A 85 7.21 5.18 7.09
CA SER A 85 6.86 5.18 8.52
C SER A 85 6.75 6.60 9.09
N ALA A 86 7.58 7.56 8.67
CA ALA A 86 7.45 8.96 9.09
C ALA A 86 6.22 9.67 8.47
N ALA A 87 5.80 9.26 7.26
CA ALA A 87 4.57 9.74 6.63
C ALA A 87 3.31 9.05 7.18
N ILE A 88 3.44 7.79 7.64
CA ILE A 88 2.39 6.97 8.26
C ILE A 88 2.21 7.35 9.75
N PHE A 89 3.30 7.61 10.46
CA PHE A 89 3.33 7.95 11.89
C PHE A 89 3.30 9.47 12.08
N TRP A 90 2.25 10.13 11.59
CA TRP A 90 1.86 11.45 12.08
C TRP A 90 1.43 11.30 13.55
N PRO A 91 1.87 12.16 14.50
CA PRO A 91 1.64 11.98 15.94
C PRO A 91 0.17 12.01 16.39
N GLY A 92 -0.80 12.08 15.46
CA GLY A 92 -2.23 11.96 15.68
C GLY A 92 -2.87 10.64 15.23
N GLN A 93 -2.13 9.68 14.64
CA GLN A 93 -2.72 8.41 14.23
C GLN A 93 -2.94 7.49 15.44
N LYS A 94 -4.19 7.34 15.87
CA LYS A 94 -4.58 6.24 16.76
C LYS A 94 -4.35 4.94 16.01
N SER A 95 -3.49 4.08 16.53
CA SER A 95 -3.41 2.68 16.10
C SER A 95 -4.80 2.08 16.28
N SER A 96 -5.56 1.92 15.20
CA SER A 96 -6.69 1.01 15.24
C SER A 96 -6.08 -0.36 15.53
N THR A 97 -6.48 -0.95 16.65
CA THR A 97 -6.26 -2.35 16.98
C THR A 97 -6.43 -3.22 15.72
N PRO A 98 -5.72 -4.35 15.59
CA PRO A 98 -5.97 -5.28 14.51
C PRO A 98 -7.42 -5.73 14.65
N SER A 99 -8.31 -5.07 13.92
CA SER A 99 -9.65 -5.57 13.66
C SER A 99 -9.41 -6.94 13.05
N THR A 100 -10.11 -7.94 13.57
CA THR A 100 -10.34 -9.20 12.89
C THR A 100 -11.00 -8.89 11.54
N LYS A 101 -10.23 -8.37 10.57
CA LYS A 101 -10.72 -8.01 9.24
C LYS A 101 -10.97 -9.31 8.50
N THR A 102 -12.14 -9.88 8.71
CA THR A 102 -12.61 -11.01 7.93
C THR A 102 -13.03 -10.48 6.56
N CYS A 103 -12.14 -10.61 5.57
CA CYS A 103 -12.46 -10.35 4.16
C CYS A 103 -13.48 -11.33 3.55
N TRP A 104 -13.99 -12.26 4.36
CA TRP A 104 -14.94 -13.30 3.97
C TRP A 104 -16.21 -13.24 4.82
N GLY A 105 -16.87 -12.09 4.80
CA GLY A 105 -18.06 -11.78 5.61
C GLY A 105 -19.41 -11.75 4.89
N GLN A 106 -19.53 -12.18 3.62
CA GLN A 106 -20.82 -12.20 2.89
C GLN A 106 -21.00 -13.44 2.00
N ARG A 107 -20.95 -14.65 2.56
CA ARG A 107 -21.66 -15.79 1.95
C ARG A 107 -23.00 -15.94 2.64
N PRO A 108 -24.15 -15.82 1.94
CA PRO A 108 -25.42 -16.26 2.52
C PRO A 108 -25.31 -17.77 2.81
N LYS A 109 -25.90 -18.21 3.92
CA LYS A 109 -26.07 -19.63 4.21
C LYS A 109 -26.89 -20.31 3.12
#